data_AF-A0A524Q3Q7-F1
#
_entry.id   AF-A0A524Q3Q7-F1
#
_cell.length_a   1.000
_cell.length_b   1.000
_cell.length_c   1.000
_cell.angle_alpha   90.00
_cell.angle_beta   90.00
_cell.angle_gamma   90.00
#
_symmetry.space_group_name_H-M   'P 1'
#
loop_
_entity.id
_entity.type
_entity.pdbx_description
1 polymer ?
#
loop_
_entity_poly.entity_id
_entity_poly.type
_entity_poly.pdbx_seq_one_letter_code
_entity_poly.pdbx_strand_id
1 'polypeptide(L)'
;MASVESSSGDVIVFIPKANKPPPATTVGVLGWLRENLFYSWFSTLVTFVSLYLIYLILAALYQWGIADAVWDAESRRQCLDQSPHGACWAGVLAWFNGIIYGRYPNEEQWRVDLGFIVLVLWMAPFWFPRVIGKIGIGATAVVFYPFLAGYLFSGGERGSFMQVMVLLAVTVFISNWLHIILCMVTGRSLRGWIVGLAGFANKHERLHKYPMLGFQAIILIGVYVWLRNWSVEPVDTNLWGGLFLTLVIAIIAIVTALPGGITLALG
;
A
#
# COMPACT_ATOMS: atom_id res chain seq x y z
N MET A 1 -48.03 25.91 -8.78
CA MET A 1 -48.98 26.77 -9.53
C MET A 1 -48.25 28.04 -9.93
N ALA A 2 -47.91 28.17 -11.20
CA ALA A 2 -47.42 29.42 -11.78
C ALA A 2 -48.65 30.23 -12.22
N SER A 3 -48.76 31.46 -11.76
CA SER A 3 -49.77 32.41 -12.26
C SER A 3 -49.26 33.01 -13.56
N VAL A 4 -49.98 32.79 -14.65
CA VAL A 4 -49.71 33.40 -15.96
C VAL A 4 -50.68 34.57 -16.09
N GLU A 5 -50.18 35.79 -15.90
CA GLU A 5 -50.87 36.99 -16.39
C GLU A 5 -50.46 37.18 -17.85
N SER A 6 -51.43 36.98 -18.74
CA SER A 6 -51.30 37.20 -20.17
C SER A 6 -51.88 38.57 -20.50
N SER A 7 -51.03 39.53 -20.86
CA SER A 7 -51.42 40.62 -21.73
C SER A 7 -50.31 40.92 -22.73
N SER A 8 -50.69 40.87 -24.02
CA SER A 8 -50.01 41.44 -25.19
C SER A 8 -48.56 41.02 -25.50
N GLY A 9 -48.41 40.19 -26.53
CA GLY A 9 -47.35 40.33 -27.56
C GLY A 9 -45.87 40.16 -27.20
N ASP A 10 -45.51 40.06 -25.92
CA ASP A 10 -44.11 40.00 -25.50
C ASP A 10 -43.62 38.57 -25.29
N VAL A 11 -42.40 38.30 -25.78
CA VAL A 11 -41.69 37.04 -25.62
C VAL A 11 -41.64 36.69 -24.13
N ILE A 12 -42.24 35.55 -23.75
CA ILE A 12 -42.23 35.08 -22.36
C ILE A 12 -40.80 34.69 -21.99
N VAL A 13 -40.05 35.65 -21.45
CA VAL A 13 -38.71 35.40 -20.92
C VAL A 13 -38.88 34.57 -19.66
N PHE A 14 -38.48 33.29 -19.72
CA PHE A 14 -38.43 32.43 -18.55
C PHE A 14 -37.40 33.00 -17.56
N ILE A 15 -37.89 33.61 -16.48
CA ILE A 15 -37.04 34.03 -15.36
C ILE A 15 -36.91 32.81 -14.43
N PRO A 16 -35.76 32.11 -14.40
CA PRO A 16 -35.58 30.98 -13.51
C PRO A 16 -35.72 31.46 -12.06
N LYS A 17 -36.62 30.82 -11.33
CA LYS A 17 -36.81 31.09 -9.91
C LYS A 17 -35.57 30.66 -9.15
N ALA A 18 -35.09 31.48 -8.21
CA ALA A 18 -33.93 31.14 -7.40
C ALA A 18 -34.11 29.77 -6.73
N ASN A 19 -33.09 28.90 -6.84
CA ASN A 19 -33.13 27.57 -6.24
C ASN A 19 -33.36 27.70 -4.72
N LYS A 20 -34.44 27.11 -4.22
CA LYS A 20 -34.66 26.99 -2.78
C LYS A 20 -33.67 25.96 -2.23
N PRO A 21 -33.10 26.18 -1.03
CA PRO A 21 -32.32 25.14 -0.39
C PRO A 21 -33.21 23.89 -0.21
N PRO A 22 -32.64 22.68 -0.40
CA PRO A 22 -33.37 21.44 -0.17
C PRO A 22 -33.89 21.40 1.27
N PRO A 23 -35.04 20.74 1.52
CA PRO A 23 -35.59 20.60 2.87
C PRO A 23 -34.52 20.07 3.82
N ALA A 24 -34.40 20.65 5.03
CA ALA A 24 -33.39 20.22 6.00
C ALA A 24 -33.45 18.71 6.33
N THR A 25 -34.59 18.07 6.10
CA THR A 25 -34.82 16.62 6.28
C THR A 25 -34.20 15.73 5.20
N THR A 26 -33.77 16.29 4.07
CA THR A 26 -33.16 15.55 2.94
C THR A 26 -31.67 15.85 2.77
N VAL A 27 -31.09 16.63 3.67
CA VAL A 27 -29.65 16.96 3.66
C VAL A 27 -28.99 16.57 4.99
N GLY A 28 -27.72 16.16 4.91
CA GLY A 28 -26.93 15.75 6.07
C GLY A 28 -27.19 14.32 6.54
N VAL A 29 -26.66 13.99 7.74
CA VAL A 29 -26.65 12.62 8.28
C VAL A 29 -28.05 12.06 8.48
N LEU A 30 -29.00 12.86 8.99
CA LEU A 30 -30.38 12.41 9.18
C LEU A 30 -31.09 12.09 7.86
N GLY A 31 -30.88 12.91 6.82
CA GLY A 31 -31.40 12.63 5.48
C GLY A 31 -30.82 11.34 4.92
N TRP A 32 -29.51 11.15 5.05
CA TRP A 32 -28.82 9.93 4.63
C TRP A 32 -29.34 8.67 5.34
N LEU A 33 -29.51 8.72 6.67
CA LEU A 33 -30.03 7.58 7.45
C LEU A 33 -31.45 7.21 7.01
N ARG A 34 -32.32 8.21 6.82
CA ARG A 34 -33.69 7.98 6.37
C ARG A 34 -33.73 7.35 4.98
N GLU A 35 -32.92 7.85 4.05
CA GLU A 35 -32.91 7.39 2.67
C GLU A 35 -32.25 6.01 2.49
N ASN A 36 -31.20 5.70 3.27
CA ASN A 36 -30.44 4.46 3.11
C ASN A 36 -30.87 3.32 4.05
N LEU A 37 -31.26 3.62 5.30
CA LEU A 37 -31.59 2.60 6.30
C LEU A 37 -33.10 2.46 6.54
N PHE A 38 -33.83 3.57 6.54
CA PHE A 38 -35.22 3.62 7.01
C PHE A 38 -36.25 4.03 5.93
N TYR A 39 -35.95 3.84 4.64
CA TYR A 39 -36.83 4.33 3.58
C TYR A 39 -38.16 3.56 3.46
N SER A 40 -38.18 2.30 3.90
CA SER A 40 -39.37 1.45 3.93
C SER A 40 -39.51 0.74 5.28
N TRP A 41 -40.70 0.22 5.57
CA TRP A 41 -40.94 -0.55 6.80
C TRP A 41 -40.09 -1.84 6.85
N PHE A 42 -39.88 -2.49 5.70
CA PHE A 42 -39.03 -3.66 5.59
C PHE A 42 -37.56 -3.31 5.85
N SER A 43 -37.07 -2.21 5.25
CA SER A 43 -35.70 -1.71 5.49
C SER A 43 -35.48 -1.33 6.96
N THR A 44 -36.50 -0.74 7.60
CA THR A 44 -36.48 -0.41 9.02
C THR A 44 -36.37 -1.67 9.89
N LEU A 45 -37.19 -2.68 9.62
CA LEU A 45 -37.14 -3.97 10.32
C LEU A 45 -35.77 -4.64 10.15
N VAL A 46 -35.28 -4.75 8.91
CA VAL A 46 -33.97 -5.33 8.61
C VAL A 46 -32.87 -4.56 9.32
N THR A 47 -32.92 -3.23 9.32
CA THR A 47 -31.94 -2.39 10.03
C THR A 47 -31.91 -2.70 11.52
N PHE A 48 -33.06 -2.74 12.19
CA PHE A 48 -33.10 -3.08 13.63
C PHE A 48 -32.65 -4.50 13.92
N VAL A 49 -33.05 -5.47 13.10
CA VAL A 49 -32.58 -6.87 13.23
C VAL A 49 -31.07 -6.94 13.02
N SER A 50 -30.52 -6.30 11.99
CA SER A 50 -29.08 -6.24 11.73
C SER A 50 -28.32 -5.58 12.89
N LEU A 51 -28.80 -4.46 13.41
CA LEU A 51 -28.20 -3.79 14.58
C LEU A 51 -28.24 -4.69 15.81
N TYR A 52 -29.34 -5.41 16.04
CA TYR A 52 -29.45 -6.36 17.14
C TYR A 52 -28.48 -7.54 16.98
N LEU A 53 -28.36 -8.11 15.78
CA LEU A 53 -27.39 -9.17 15.49
C LEU A 53 -25.95 -8.69 15.66
N ILE A 54 -25.62 -7.48 15.16
CA ILE A 54 -24.31 -6.85 15.37
C ILE A 54 -24.03 -6.71 16.86
N TYR A 55 -25.01 -6.22 17.63
CA TYR A 55 -24.89 -6.11 19.08
C TYR A 55 -24.60 -7.46 19.74
N LEU A 56 -25.33 -8.52 19.39
CA LEU A 56 -25.09 -9.86 19.95
C LEU A 56 -23.69 -10.39 19.60
N ILE A 57 -23.25 -10.22 18.35
CA ILE A 57 -21.92 -10.65 17.91
C ILE A 57 -20.83 -9.86 18.64
N LEU A 58 -20.96 -8.54 18.73
CA LEU A 58 -19.98 -7.70 19.43
C LEU A 58 -19.94 -7.99 20.92
N ALA A 59 -21.09 -8.22 21.56
CA ALA A 59 -21.16 -8.62 22.96
C ALA A 59 -20.46 -9.96 23.20
N ALA A 60 -20.70 -10.96 22.34
CA ALA A 60 -20.05 -12.26 22.42
C ALA A 60 -18.52 -12.17 22.19
N LEU A 61 -18.09 -11.40 21.19
CA LEU A 61 -16.66 -11.16 20.92
C LEU A 61 -15.97 -10.42 22.05
N TYR A 62 -16.64 -9.45 22.67
CA TYR A 62 -16.10 -8.72 23.82
C TYR A 62 -15.97 -9.63 25.04
N GLN A 63 -17.00 -10.44 25.34
CA GLN A 63 -16.94 -11.41 26.43
C GLN A 63 -15.79 -12.39 26.23
N TRP A 64 -15.75 -13.07 25.08
CA TRP A 64 -14.70 -14.03 24.76
C TRP A 64 -13.29 -13.41 24.70
N GLY A 65 -13.14 -12.31 23.97
CA GLY A 65 -11.84 -11.78 23.57
C GLY A 65 -11.22 -10.80 24.56
N ILE A 66 -12.02 -10.21 25.46
CA ILE A 66 -11.56 -9.18 26.40
C ILE A 66 -11.95 -9.54 27.83
N ALA A 67 -13.24 -9.72 28.11
CA ALA A 67 -13.72 -9.86 29.49
C ALA A 67 -13.26 -11.17 30.15
N ASP A 68 -13.36 -12.28 29.43
CA ASP A 68 -13.02 -13.62 29.90
C ASP A 68 -11.63 -14.06 29.43
N ALA A 69 -10.85 -13.17 28.80
CA ALA A 69 -9.59 -13.54 28.16
C ALA A 69 -8.42 -13.70 29.15
N VAL A 70 -7.51 -14.63 28.84
CA VAL A 70 -6.32 -14.92 29.64
C VAL A 70 -5.08 -14.39 28.93
N TRP A 71 -4.43 -13.41 29.55
CA TRP A 71 -3.28 -12.71 28.99
C TRP A 71 -1.93 -13.30 29.40
N ASP A 72 -1.89 -14.01 30.54
CA ASP A 72 -0.68 -14.63 31.08
C ASP A 72 -0.97 -16.07 31.52
N ALA A 73 -0.24 -17.02 30.93
CA ALA A 73 -0.33 -18.44 31.21
C ALA A 73 0.92 -19.17 30.68
N GLU A 74 1.49 -20.06 31.49
CA GLU A 74 2.66 -20.88 31.13
C GLU A 74 2.31 -22.05 30.21
N SER A 75 1.05 -22.49 30.21
CA SER A 75 0.60 -23.60 29.38
C SER A 75 -0.84 -23.43 28.91
N ARG A 76 -1.16 -24.11 27.80
CA ARG A 76 -2.54 -24.18 27.28
C ARG A 76 -3.52 -24.72 28.32
N ARG A 77 -3.11 -25.66 29.18
CA ARG A 77 -3.98 -26.22 30.23
C ARG A 77 -4.34 -25.15 31.27
N GLN A 78 -3.34 -24.44 31.78
CA GLN A 78 -3.56 -23.34 32.71
C GLN A 78 -4.49 -22.27 32.12
N CYS A 79 -4.35 -21.99 30.82
CA CYS A 79 -5.23 -21.05 30.12
C CYS A 79 -6.71 -21.50 30.15
N LEU A 80 -6.96 -22.78 29.86
CA LEU A 80 -8.31 -23.36 29.88
C LEU A 80 -8.87 -23.52 31.30
N ASP A 81 -8.01 -23.73 32.30
CA ASP A 81 -8.42 -23.86 33.70
C ASP A 81 -8.85 -22.50 34.29
N GLN A 82 -8.21 -21.40 33.89
CA GLN A 82 -8.61 -20.03 34.30
C GLN A 82 -9.90 -19.57 33.62
N SER A 83 -10.01 -19.79 32.31
CA SER A 83 -11.19 -19.41 31.54
C SER A 83 -11.48 -20.44 30.45
N PRO A 84 -12.40 -21.39 30.70
CA PRO A 84 -12.72 -22.46 29.73
C PRO A 84 -13.29 -21.93 28.41
N HIS A 85 -13.90 -20.75 28.43
CA HIS A 85 -14.60 -20.17 27.30
C HIS A 85 -13.99 -18.87 26.79
N GLY A 86 -12.91 -18.37 27.39
CA GLY A 86 -12.24 -17.15 26.99
C GLY A 86 -11.15 -17.34 25.93
N ALA A 87 -10.70 -16.23 25.35
CA ALA A 87 -9.55 -16.22 24.45
C ALA A 87 -8.24 -16.42 25.23
N CYS A 88 -7.35 -17.25 24.69
CA CYS A 88 -6.01 -17.46 25.25
C CYS A 88 -4.97 -16.58 24.54
N TRP A 89 -4.84 -15.31 24.95
CA TRP A 89 -3.87 -14.37 24.36
C TRP A 89 -2.42 -14.71 24.72
N ALA A 90 -2.18 -15.32 25.88
CA ALA A 90 -0.85 -15.78 26.29
C ALA A 90 -0.18 -16.67 25.22
N GLY A 91 -0.94 -17.61 24.64
CA GLY A 91 -0.45 -18.48 23.57
C GLY A 91 -0.16 -17.73 22.27
N VAL A 92 -1.03 -16.77 21.90
CA VAL A 92 -0.84 -15.94 20.69
C VAL A 92 0.41 -15.08 20.83
N LEU A 93 0.63 -14.46 21.99
CA LEU A 93 1.80 -13.63 22.26
C LEU A 93 3.10 -14.48 22.27
N ALA A 94 3.07 -15.65 22.90
CA ALA A 94 4.22 -16.56 22.92
C ALA A 94 4.62 -17.05 21.50
N TRP A 95 3.64 -17.24 20.61
CA TRP A 95 3.85 -17.72 19.24
C TRP A 95 3.81 -16.61 18.18
N PHE A 96 3.74 -15.33 18.57
CA PHE A 96 3.53 -14.22 17.65
C PHE A 96 4.61 -14.18 16.55
N ASN A 97 5.88 -14.38 16.94
CA ASN A 97 6.98 -14.44 15.98
C ASN A 97 6.80 -15.57 14.95
N GLY A 98 6.37 -16.76 15.37
CA GLY A 98 6.07 -17.88 14.48
C GLY A 98 4.83 -17.66 13.59
N ILE A 99 3.84 -16.88 14.05
CA ILE A 99 2.70 -16.46 13.22
C ILE A 99 3.18 -15.55 12.09
N ILE A 100 4.11 -14.62 12.37
CA ILE A 100 4.62 -13.67 11.37
C ILE A 100 5.60 -14.34 10.41
N TYR A 101 6.66 -14.98 10.92
CA TYR A 101 7.78 -15.46 10.12
C TYR A 101 7.76 -16.98 9.86
N GLY A 102 6.87 -17.75 10.49
CA GLY A 102 6.84 -19.20 10.34
C GLY A 102 8.05 -19.87 10.95
N ARG A 103 8.82 -20.61 10.14
CA ARG A 103 10.05 -21.31 10.54
C ARG A 103 11.32 -20.55 10.14
N TYR A 104 11.20 -19.29 9.73
CA TYR A 104 12.32 -18.48 9.30
C TYR A 104 13.28 -18.24 10.49
N PRO A 105 14.60 -18.47 10.35
CA PRO A 105 15.55 -18.32 11.44
C PRO A 105 15.52 -16.93 12.09
N ASN A 106 15.44 -16.88 13.42
CA ASN A 106 15.26 -15.62 14.17
C ASN A 106 16.34 -14.57 13.87
N GLU A 107 17.59 -15.02 13.75
CA GLU A 107 18.74 -14.14 13.49
C GLU A 107 18.67 -13.49 12.10
N GLU A 108 17.89 -14.04 11.17
CA GLU A 108 17.80 -13.56 9.79
C GLU A 108 16.48 -12.86 9.46
N GLN A 109 15.56 -12.76 10.42
CA GLN A 109 14.25 -12.12 10.24
C GLN A 109 14.36 -10.63 9.85
N TRP A 110 15.45 -9.96 10.23
CA TRP A 110 15.73 -8.58 9.81
C TRP A 110 15.71 -8.39 8.29
N ARG A 111 16.00 -9.44 7.52
CA ARG A 111 15.96 -9.40 6.05
C ARG A 111 14.55 -9.34 5.51
N VAL A 112 13.63 -10.06 6.16
CA VAL A 112 12.19 -10.02 5.87
C VAL A 112 11.67 -8.62 6.15
N ASP A 113 11.98 -8.09 7.32
CA ASP A 113 11.59 -6.73 7.72
C ASP A 113 12.18 -5.68 6.78
N LEU A 114 13.47 -5.80 6.45
CA LEU A 114 14.14 -4.90 5.50
C LEU A 114 13.47 -4.95 4.13
N GLY A 115 13.09 -6.14 3.63
CA GLY A 115 12.36 -6.28 2.38
C GLY A 115 11.03 -5.54 2.40
N PHE A 116 10.22 -5.69 3.45
CA PHE A 116 8.96 -4.96 3.59
C PHE A 116 9.18 -3.45 3.76
N ILE A 117 10.17 -3.03 4.53
CA ILE A 117 10.52 -1.61 4.67
C ILE A 117 10.90 -1.03 3.31
N VAL A 118 11.74 -1.73 2.53
CA VAL A 118 12.13 -1.30 1.19
C VAL A 118 10.91 -1.20 0.27
N LEU A 119 9.95 -2.12 0.35
CA LEU A 119 8.69 -2.02 -0.41
C LEU A 119 7.89 -0.77 -0.04
N VAL A 120 7.67 -0.55 1.26
CA VAL A 120 6.94 0.62 1.76
C VAL A 120 7.65 1.90 1.32
N LEU A 121 8.97 1.96 1.41
CA LEU A 121 9.77 3.09 0.94
C LEU A 121 9.68 3.28 -0.57
N TRP A 122 9.60 2.21 -1.35
CA TRP A 122 9.41 2.30 -2.80
C TRP A 122 8.02 2.83 -3.18
N MET A 123 7.00 2.49 -2.38
CA MET A 123 5.62 2.94 -2.58
C MET A 123 5.32 4.32 -1.99
N ALA A 124 6.05 4.75 -0.95
CA ALA A 124 5.88 6.06 -0.29
C ALA A 124 5.67 7.27 -1.23
N PRO A 125 6.32 7.38 -2.41
CA PRO A 125 6.17 8.51 -3.32
C PRO A 125 4.77 8.71 -3.88
N PHE A 126 3.93 7.68 -3.88
CA PHE A 126 2.54 7.80 -4.35
C PHE A 126 1.74 8.78 -3.50
N TRP A 127 2.04 8.87 -2.20
CA TRP A 127 1.40 9.78 -1.25
C TRP A 127 2.00 11.18 -1.23
N PHE A 128 3.13 11.43 -1.90
CA PHE A 128 3.75 12.75 -1.92
C PHE A 128 3.23 13.58 -3.10
N PRO A 129 2.56 14.73 -2.87
CA PRO A 129 1.97 15.53 -3.94
C PRO A 129 3.01 16.22 -4.83
N ARG A 130 4.21 16.51 -4.28
CA ARG A 130 5.29 17.20 -5.01
C ARG A 130 6.07 16.30 -5.97
N VAL A 131 5.93 14.97 -5.87
CA VAL A 131 6.70 14.02 -6.69
C VAL A 131 6.06 13.88 -8.07
N ILE A 132 6.87 14.13 -9.10
CA ILE A 132 6.50 13.94 -10.50
C ILE A 132 6.91 12.55 -11.00
N GLY A 133 6.28 12.04 -12.06
CA GLY A 133 6.68 10.77 -12.68
C GLY A 133 6.37 9.51 -11.84
N LYS A 134 5.35 9.56 -10.99
CA LYS A 134 4.94 8.45 -10.10
C LYS A 134 4.74 7.11 -10.80
N ILE A 135 4.20 7.12 -12.03
CA ILE A 135 4.02 5.91 -12.85
C ILE A 135 5.36 5.24 -13.13
N GLY A 136 6.41 6.01 -13.45
CA GLY A 136 7.75 5.47 -13.68
C GLY A 136 8.35 4.86 -12.41
N ILE A 137 8.16 5.51 -11.26
CA ILE A 137 8.61 4.98 -9.95
C ILE A 137 7.88 3.67 -9.62
N GLY A 138 6.58 3.60 -9.86
CA GLY A 138 5.78 2.39 -9.69
C GLY A 138 6.22 1.25 -10.62
N ALA A 139 6.48 1.56 -11.89
CA ALA A 139 6.96 0.58 -12.85
C ALA A 139 8.30 -0.03 -12.42
N THR A 140 9.22 0.78 -11.87
CA THR A 140 10.48 0.24 -11.36
C THR A 140 10.30 -0.63 -10.12
N ALA A 141 9.33 -0.32 -9.26
CA ALA A 141 8.97 -1.19 -8.15
C ALA A 141 8.51 -2.55 -8.67
N VAL A 142 7.56 -2.58 -9.60
CA VAL A 142 7.03 -3.83 -10.17
C VAL A 142 8.11 -4.68 -10.83
N VAL A 143 9.01 -4.05 -11.59
CA VAL A 143 10.05 -4.76 -12.35
C VAL A 143 11.19 -5.24 -11.45
N PHE A 144 11.68 -4.42 -10.52
CA PHE A 144 12.93 -4.71 -9.82
C PHE A 144 12.77 -5.19 -8.38
N TYR A 145 11.71 -4.78 -7.68
CA TYR A 145 11.50 -5.17 -6.28
C TYR A 145 11.41 -6.70 -6.08
N PRO A 146 10.73 -7.51 -6.94
CA PRO A 146 10.65 -8.95 -6.72
C PRO A 146 12.02 -9.63 -6.66
N PHE A 147 12.99 -9.15 -7.46
CA PHE A 147 14.36 -9.68 -7.46
C PHE A 147 15.14 -9.25 -6.22
N LEU A 148 14.99 -8.00 -5.79
CA LEU A 148 15.62 -7.50 -4.57
C LEU A 148 15.07 -8.21 -3.33
N ALA A 149 13.75 -8.30 -3.20
CA ALA A 149 13.07 -8.98 -2.11
C ALA A 149 13.38 -10.48 -2.10
N GLY A 150 13.31 -11.13 -3.27
CA GLY A 150 13.68 -12.54 -3.41
C GLY A 150 15.10 -12.81 -2.90
N TYR A 151 16.07 -11.96 -3.26
CA TYR A 151 17.43 -12.09 -2.75
C TYR A 151 17.55 -11.82 -1.25
N LEU A 152 16.87 -10.79 -0.72
CA LEU A 152 16.87 -10.51 0.72
C LEU A 152 16.32 -11.71 1.51
N PHE A 153 15.24 -12.33 1.03
CA PHE A 153 14.58 -13.42 1.75
C PHE A 153 15.33 -14.76 1.63
N SER A 154 15.93 -15.07 0.48
CA SER A 154 16.66 -16.34 0.29
C SER A 154 18.11 -16.28 0.73
N GLY A 155 18.74 -15.12 0.64
CA GLY A 155 20.19 -15.00 0.76
C GLY A 155 20.96 -15.88 -0.25
N GLY A 156 22.19 -16.24 0.10
CA GLY A 156 23.03 -17.15 -0.66
C GLY A 156 23.78 -16.51 -1.84
N GLU A 157 24.36 -17.38 -2.67
CA GLU A 157 25.09 -16.98 -3.86
C GLU A 157 24.14 -16.43 -4.94
N ARG A 158 24.47 -15.26 -5.48
CA ARG A 158 23.72 -14.66 -6.58
C ARG A 158 24.22 -15.28 -7.88
N GLY A 159 23.40 -16.10 -8.54
CA GLY A 159 23.61 -16.39 -9.96
C GLY A 159 23.73 -15.09 -10.77
N SER A 160 24.42 -15.12 -11.92
CA SER A 160 24.74 -13.90 -12.70
C SER A 160 23.52 -13.03 -12.99
N PHE A 161 22.38 -13.65 -13.35
CA PHE A 161 21.12 -12.95 -13.58
C PHE A 161 20.60 -12.23 -12.33
N MET A 162 20.51 -12.92 -11.19
CA MET A 162 20.06 -12.33 -9.93
C MET A 162 20.98 -11.21 -9.48
N GLN A 163 22.30 -11.37 -9.66
CA GLN A 163 23.26 -10.33 -9.34
C GLN A 163 23.01 -9.04 -10.14
N VAL A 164 22.75 -9.15 -11.45
CA VAL A 164 22.43 -7.99 -12.29
C VAL A 164 21.09 -7.36 -11.89
N MET A 165 20.06 -8.17 -11.62
CA MET A 165 18.74 -7.64 -11.23
C MET A 165 18.79 -6.91 -9.88
N VAL A 166 19.48 -7.46 -8.88
CA VAL A 166 19.65 -6.82 -7.56
C VAL A 166 20.47 -5.53 -7.69
N LEU A 167 21.53 -5.54 -8.50
CA LEU A 167 22.34 -4.36 -8.78
C LEU A 167 21.50 -3.23 -9.39
N LEU A 168 20.69 -3.54 -10.41
CA LEU A 168 19.77 -2.58 -11.03
C LEU A 168 18.70 -2.11 -10.04
N ALA A 169 18.14 -3.02 -9.24
CA ALA A 169 17.13 -2.70 -8.25
C ALA A 169 17.62 -1.65 -7.24
N VAL A 170 18.79 -1.87 -6.64
CA VAL A 170 19.37 -0.93 -5.68
C VAL A 170 19.74 0.39 -6.35
N THR A 171 20.30 0.36 -7.56
CA THR A 171 20.66 1.57 -8.32
C THR A 171 19.43 2.45 -8.61
N VAL A 172 18.34 1.82 -9.04
CA VAL A 172 17.08 2.50 -9.35
C VAL A 172 16.40 2.97 -8.07
N PHE A 173 16.43 2.19 -6.99
CA PHE A 173 15.90 2.59 -5.68
C PHE A 173 16.59 3.86 -5.17
N ILE A 174 17.93 3.90 -5.20
CA ILE A 174 18.71 5.09 -4.82
C ILE A 174 18.37 6.27 -5.73
N SER A 175 18.32 6.06 -7.05
CA SER A 175 17.97 7.11 -8.01
C SER A 175 16.57 7.67 -7.78
N ASN A 176 15.61 6.82 -7.45
CA ASN A 176 14.24 7.21 -7.10
C ASN A 176 14.25 8.06 -5.83
N TRP A 177 14.93 7.63 -4.77
CA TRP A 177 15.02 8.38 -3.52
C TRP A 177 15.71 9.73 -3.70
N LEU A 178 16.78 9.80 -4.49
CA LEU A 178 17.40 11.09 -4.86
C LEU A 178 16.42 11.99 -5.62
N HIS A 179 15.63 11.42 -6.54
CA HIS A 179 14.57 12.17 -7.23
C HIS A 179 13.49 12.69 -6.29
N ILE A 180 13.01 11.86 -5.37
CA ILE A 180 11.97 12.20 -4.40
C ILE A 180 12.46 13.31 -3.47
N ILE A 181 13.66 13.16 -2.90
CA ILE A 181 14.26 14.15 -2.00
C ILE A 181 14.42 15.48 -2.73
N LEU A 182 14.93 15.49 -3.97
CA LEU A 182 15.05 16.71 -4.75
C LEU A 182 13.69 17.36 -5.04
N CYS A 183 12.67 16.59 -5.40
CA CYS A 183 11.32 17.12 -5.62
C CYS A 183 10.74 17.72 -4.33
N MET A 184 10.96 17.09 -3.18
CA MET A 184 10.44 17.54 -1.89
C MET A 184 11.14 18.82 -1.39
N VAL A 185 12.45 18.91 -1.56
CA VAL A 185 13.30 20.02 -1.06
C VAL A 185 13.30 21.21 -2.03
N THR A 186 13.46 20.95 -3.33
CA THR A 186 13.71 22.02 -4.33
C THR A 186 12.56 22.23 -5.31
N GLY A 187 11.57 21.33 -5.35
CA GLY A 187 10.51 21.34 -6.37
C GLY A 187 10.99 21.00 -7.78
N ARG A 188 12.26 20.63 -7.97
CA ARG A 188 12.85 20.32 -9.28
C ARG A 188 13.00 18.82 -9.48
N SER A 189 12.91 18.40 -10.73
CA SER A 189 13.17 17.02 -11.14
C SER A 189 14.67 16.69 -11.08
N LEU A 190 15.01 15.45 -10.69
CA LEU A 190 16.39 14.93 -10.78
C LEU A 190 17.01 15.16 -12.16
N ARG A 191 16.22 14.94 -13.23
CA ARG A 191 16.63 15.17 -14.62
C ARG A 191 17.04 16.62 -14.86
N GLY A 192 16.18 17.57 -14.49
CA GLY A 192 16.45 18.99 -14.64
C GLY A 192 17.62 19.46 -13.79
N TRP A 193 17.77 18.93 -12.59
CA TRP A 193 18.87 19.28 -11.68
C TRP A 193 20.23 18.86 -12.24
N ILE A 194 20.37 17.61 -12.69
CA ILE A 194 21.63 17.10 -13.25
C ILE A 194 21.97 17.77 -14.59
N VAL A 195 20.98 18.00 -15.46
CA VAL A 195 21.21 18.70 -16.74
C VAL A 195 21.67 20.14 -16.50
N GLY A 196 21.12 20.80 -15.47
CA GLY A 196 21.57 22.11 -15.03
C GLY A 196 23.01 22.12 -14.54
N LEU A 197 23.35 21.18 -13.63
CA LEU A 197 24.72 21.08 -13.09
C LEU A 197 25.77 20.72 -14.15
N ALA A 198 25.42 19.87 -15.11
CA ALA A 198 26.33 19.47 -16.17
C ALA A 198 26.58 20.58 -17.22
N GLY A 199 25.85 21.71 -17.15
CA GLY A 199 25.92 22.77 -18.15
C GLY A 199 25.25 22.42 -19.49
N PHE A 200 24.35 21.44 -19.49
CA PHE A 200 23.63 20.99 -20.69
C PHE A 200 22.26 21.67 -20.87
N ALA A 201 21.87 22.58 -19.96
CA ALA A 201 20.54 23.21 -19.96
C ALA A 201 20.17 23.94 -21.26
N ASN A 202 21.15 24.54 -21.96
CA ASN A 202 20.94 25.26 -23.21
C ASN A 202 21.18 24.39 -24.46
N LYS A 203 21.54 23.10 -24.29
CA LYS A 203 21.80 22.19 -25.42
C LYS A 203 20.50 21.52 -25.86
N HIS A 204 20.53 20.96 -27.08
CA HIS A 204 19.38 20.24 -27.63
C HIS A 204 18.98 19.07 -26.72
N GLU A 205 17.67 18.83 -26.54
CA GLU A 205 17.13 17.87 -25.56
C GLU A 205 17.71 16.45 -25.67
N ARG A 206 18.01 16.00 -26.90
CA ARG A 206 18.69 14.72 -27.17
C ARG A 206 20.05 14.56 -26.47
N LEU A 207 20.72 15.66 -26.13
CA LEU A 207 22.00 15.66 -25.43
C LEU A 207 21.85 15.53 -23.91
N HIS A 208 20.64 15.76 -23.35
CA HIS A 208 20.37 15.60 -21.91
C HIS A 208 20.54 14.16 -21.42
N LYS A 209 20.55 13.17 -22.32
CA LYS A 209 20.76 11.76 -21.99
C LYS A 209 22.18 11.46 -21.50
N TYR A 210 23.20 12.18 -21.98
CA TYR A 210 24.60 11.91 -21.61
C TYR A 210 24.90 12.17 -20.13
N PRO A 211 24.54 13.33 -19.54
CA PRO A 211 24.75 13.54 -18.10
C PRO A 211 23.89 12.59 -17.23
N MET A 212 22.71 12.18 -17.71
CA MET A 212 21.91 11.13 -17.05
C MET A 212 22.62 9.78 -17.03
N LEU A 213 23.14 9.33 -18.18
CA LEU A 213 23.84 8.06 -18.28
C LEU A 213 25.11 8.06 -17.43
N GLY A 214 25.85 9.16 -17.41
CA GLY A 214 27.03 9.32 -16.54
C GLY A 214 26.66 9.21 -15.05
N PHE A 215 25.62 9.91 -14.61
CA PHE A 215 25.15 9.83 -13.23
C PHE A 215 24.70 8.42 -12.84
N GLN A 216 23.93 7.75 -13.70
CA GLN A 216 23.49 6.37 -13.47
C GLN A 216 24.66 5.39 -13.42
N ALA A 217 25.67 5.55 -14.30
CA ALA A 217 26.87 4.72 -14.28
C ALA A 217 27.67 4.88 -12.98
N ILE A 218 27.78 6.11 -12.45
CA ILE A 218 28.47 6.37 -11.17
C ILE A 218 27.75 5.64 -10.02
N ILE A 219 26.42 5.76 -9.92
CA ILE A 219 25.64 5.05 -8.89
C ILE A 219 25.81 3.54 -9.07
N LEU A 220 25.66 3.03 -10.29
CA LEU A 220 25.78 1.60 -10.59
C LEU A 220 27.14 1.04 -10.16
N ILE A 221 28.24 1.75 -10.44
CA ILE A 221 29.59 1.34 -10.03
C ILE A 221 29.71 1.33 -8.50
N GLY A 222 29.23 2.39 -7.83
CA GLY A 222 29.24 2.46 -6.36
C GLY A 222 28.46 1.32 -5.72
N VAL A 223 27.25 1.04 -6.23
CA VAL A 223 26.41 -0.07 -5.76
C VAL A 223 27.06 -1.42 -6.04
N TYR A 224 27.70 -1.60 -7.21
CA TYR A 224 28.41 -2.83 -7.53
C TYR A 224 29.57 -3.10 -6.56
N VAL A 225 30.36 -2.07 -6.23
CA VAL A 225 31.44 -2.18 -5.24
C VAL A 225 30.89 -2.55 -3.86
N TRP A 226 29.79 -1.90 -3.44
CA TRP A 226 29.15 -2.19 -2.16
C TRP A 226 28.58 -3.61 -2.10
N LEU A 227 27.82 -4.03 -3.11
CA LEU A 227 27.18 -5.34 -3.17
C LEU A 227 28.16 -6.51 -3.26
N ARG A 228 29.40 -6.28 -3.70
CA ARG A 228 30.46 -7.30 -3.74
C ARG A 228 30.98 -7.65 -2.34
N ASN A 229 30.89 -6.71 -1.40
CA ASN A 229 31.29 -6.90 -0.01
C ASN A 229 30.12 -7.39 0.87
N TRP A 230 28.90 -7.41 0.34
CA TRP A 230 27.69 -7.82 1.04
C TRP A 230 27.30 -9.25 0.65
N SER A 231 27.56 -10.19 1.56
CA SER A 231 27.03 -11.56 1.52
C SER A 231 26.05 -11.80 2.66
N VAL A 232 25.07 -12.67 2.41
CA VAL A 232 24.04 -13.05 3.37
C VAL A 232 23.89 -14.58 3.36
N GLU A 233 23.80 -15.18 4.53
CA GLU A 233 23.68 -16.63 4.72
C GLU A 233 22.45 -17.19 3.99
N PRO A 234 22.54 -18.32 3.27
CA PRO A 234 21.39 -18.88 2.56
C PRO A 234 20.33 -19.40 3.54
N VAL A 235 19.07 -19.05 3.29
CA VAL A 235 17.89 -19.57 4.01
C VAL A 235 17.02 -20.34 3.03
N ASP A 236 16.87 -21.64 3.27
CA ASP A 236 16.08 -22.52 2.41
C ASP A 236 14.60 -22.12 2.38
N THR A 237 13.98 -22.24 1.21
CA THR A 237 12.58 -21.87 0.98
C THR A 237 11.58 -22.77 1.71
N ASN A 238 12.00 -23.95 2.18
CA ASN A 238 11.20 -24.84 3.03
C ASN A 238 11.00 -24.28 4.46
N LEU A 239 11.81 -23.32 4.88
CA LEU A 239 11.69 -22.63 6.16
C LEU A 239 10.76 -21.40 6.08
N TRP A 240 10.37 -20.99 4.87
CA TRP A 240 9.50 -19.85 4.68
C TRP A 240 8.08 -20.22 5.09
N GLY A 241 7.42 -19.32 5.82
CA GLY A 241 6.05 -19.56 6.27
C GLY A 241 5.44 -18.35 6.95
N GLY A 242 4.38 -18.60 7.71
CA GLY A 242 3.66 -17.57 8.45
C GLY A 242 3.00 -16.53 7.54
N LEU A 243 2.64 -15.40 8.15
CA LEU A 243 2.06 -14.25 7.48
C LEU A 243 2.99 -13.70 6.39
N PHE A 244 4.30 -13.70 6.63
CA PHE A 244 5.34 -13.31 5.68
C PHE A 244 5.13 -13.96 4.31
N LEU A 245 5.09 -15.30 4.25
CA LEU A 245 4.95 -16.01 2.98
C LEU A 245 3.61 -15.69 2.30
N THR A 246 2.52 -15.60 3.08
CA THR A 246 1.20 -15.28 2.53
C THR A 246 1.17 -13.87 1.92
N LEU A 247 1.78 -12.88 2.58
CA LEU A 247 1.87 -11.51 2.08
C LEU A 247 2.71 -11.44 0.81
N VAL A 248 3.86 -12.12 0.77
CA VAL A 248 4.71 -12.15 -0.43
C VAL A 248 3.97 -12.73 -1.62
N ILE A 249 3.30 -13.87 -1.45
CA ILE A 249 2.53 -14.52 -2.53
C ILE A 249 1.38 -13.61 -2.98
N ALA A 250 0.65 -13.02 -2.03
CA ALA A 250 -0.46 -12.13 -2.34
C ALA A 250 -0.01 -10.89 -3.12
N ILE A 251 1.08 -10.24 -2.70
CA ILE A 251 1.62 -9.06 -3.38
C ILE A 251 2.08 -9.42 -4.79
N ILE A 252 2.84 -10.50 -4.96
CA ILE A 252 3.30 -10.94 -6.29
C ILE A 252 2.10 -11.28 -7.19
N ALA A 253 1.08 -11.96 -6.66
CA ALA A 253 -0.13 -12.28 -7.40
C ALA A 253 -0.88 -11.00 -7.84
N ILE A 254 -1.05 -10.02 -6.95
CA ILE A 254 -1.72 -8.74 -7.28
C ILE A 254 -0.92 -7.98 -8.35
N VAL A 255 0.40 -7.90 -8.18
CA VAL A 255 1.30 -7.17 -9.09
C VAL A 255 1.35 -7.80 -10.48
N THR A 256 1.26 -9.13 -10.59
CA THR A 256 1.25 -9.80 -11.90
C THR A 256 -0.15 -9.85 -12.53
N ALA A 257 -1.20 -10.01 -11.72
CA ALA A 257 -2.58 -10.10 -12.20
C ALA A 257 -3.14 -8.75 -12.69
N LEU A 258 -2.81 -7.63 -12.05
CA LEU A 258 -3.35 -6.32 -12.43
C LEU A 258 -2.95 -5.90 -13.86
N PRO A 259 -1.66 -5.90 -14.25
CA PRO A 259 -1.26 -5.59 -15.62
C PRO A 259 -1.85 -6.58 -16.62
N GLY A 260 -1.84 -7.89 -16.31
CA GLY A 260 -2.43 -8.93 -17.15
C GLY A 260 -3.93 -8.70 -17.40
N GLY A 261 -4.68 -8.33 -16.36
CA GLY A 261 -6.09 -7.98 -16.45
C GLY A 261 -6.33 -6.72 -17.30
N ILE A 262 -5.49 -5.70 -17.15
CA ILE A 262 -5.57 -4.47 -17.97
C ILE A 262 -5.28 -4.78 -19.44
N THR A 263 -4.27 -5.59 -19.75
CA THR A 263 -3.94 -5.95 -21.14
C THR A 263 -5.08 -6.73 -21.80
N LEU A 264 -5.67 -7.69 -21.09
CA LEU A 264 -6.80 -8.46 -21.61
C LEU A 264 -8.07 -7.62 -21.79
N ALA A 265 -8.26 -6.59 -20.95
CA ALA A 265 -9.40 -5.67 -21.07
C ALA A 265 -9.26 -4.69 -22.25
N LEU A 266 -8.05 -4.37 -22.67
CA LEU A 266 -7.78 -3.42 -23.76
C LEU A 266 -7.81 -4.07 -25.17
N GLY A 267 -7.76 -5.41 -25.26
CA GLY A 267 -7.81 -6.16 -26.51
C GLY A 267 -6.43 -6.46 -27.09
#